data_AF-A0C308-F1
#
_entry.id   AF-A0C308-F1
#
_cell.length_a   1.000
_cell.length_b   1.000
_cell.length_c   1.000
_cell.angle_alpha   90.00
_cell.angle_beta   90.00
_cell.angle_gamma   90.00
#
_symmetry.space_group_name_H-M   'P 1'
#
loop_
_entity.id
_entity.type
_entity.pdbx_description
1 polymer ?
#
loop_
_entity_poly.entity_id
_entity_poly.type
_entity_poly.pdbx_seq_one_letter_code
_entity_poly.pdbx_strand_id
1 'polypeptide(L)'
;MEIQLLCLYSNHNNSQILGLCLNEDCCSQRAYCKECIETLHFNHLNDLCSLDSFGKKIQEASLTLDSLSKRLEQVKSYIESITKCQKQLFSFLQSDFYNLSHQRFNPIIDQLIAIKKIDKELIPMLGNICKDFQPMMAKFLEIQDYQNKQEFCRVQSQIVEPLNIVFHNTMDSIYVFDQGKKAMKSTLGYQFVICHPVIPKQKRVCFTFEILSVGLRTALGVCHKDINIKIQQLKEGHGSYIMVNSGNCFESSKPQGTKTTFEFEKGSKILVEVNTIQKKIIWKNLDNLSEYSVAIDTSKDLYPCLRLGCKSQQESSSVGIIDNYNYFQAS
;
A
#
# COMPACT_ATOMS: atom_id res chain seq x y z
N MET A 1 -12.05 -39.63 30.85
CA MET A 1 -12.66 -39.66 29.50
C MET A 1 -11.70 -38.91 28.60
N GLU A 2 -10.94 -39.62 27.75
CA GLU A 2 -9.99 -38.99 26.83
C GLU A 2 -10.78 -38.37 25.68
N ILE A 3 -10.63 -37.07 25.48
CA ILE A 3 -11.23 -36.37 24.34
C ILE A 3 -10.31 -36.62 23.15
N GLN A 4 -10.79 -37.38 22.16
CA GLN A 4 -10.07 -37.55 20.90
C GLN A 4 -10.27 -36.31 20.02
N LEU A 5 -9.15 -35.70 19.61
CA LEU A 5 -9.14 -34.59 18.65
C LEU A 5 -9.03 -35.16 17.23
N LEU A 6 -10.13 -35.10 16.49
CA LEU A 6 -10.25 -35.68 15.15
C LEU A 6 -10.42 -34.57 14.10
N CYS A 7 -9.93 -34.82 12.89
CA CYS A 7 -10.07 -33.91 11.75
C CYS A 7 -11.53 -33.80 11.30
N LEU A 8 -12.00 -32.57 11.08
CA LEU A 8 -13.37 -32.28 10.68
C LEU A 8 -13.57 -32.18 9.15
N TYR A 9 -12.51 -32.38 8.36
CA TYR A 9 -12.63 -32.38 6.90
C TYR A 9 -13.28 -33.69 6.42
N SER A 10 -14.33 -33.55 5.60
CA SER A 10 -15.22 -34.65 5.20
C SER A 10 -14.51 -35.82 4.52
N ASN A 11 -13.34 -35.58 3.91
CA ASN A 11 -12.60 -36.59 3.16
C ASN A 11 -11.39 -37.15 3.92
N HIS A 12 -11.18 -36.73 5.17
CA HIS A 12 -10.01 -37.10 5.98
C HIS A 12 -10.35 -38.12 7.08
N ASN A 13 -11.49 -38.82 6.97
CA ASN A 13 -11.86 -39.99 7.77
C ASN A 13 -11.66 -39.85 9.30
N ASN A 14 -11.91 -38.67 9.88
CA ASN A 14 -11.65 -38.41 11.29
C ASN A 14 -10.20 -38.71 11.71
N SER A 15 -9.21 -38.51 10.83
CA SER A 15 -7.80 -38.69 11.15
C SER A 15 -7.40 -37.87 12.37
N GLN A 16 -6.49 -38.42 13.18
CA GLN A 16 -5.99 -37.76 14.38
C GLN A 16 -5.32 -36.42 14.05
N ILE A 17 -5.63 -35.38 14.82
CA ILE A 17 -4.95 -34.10 14.71
C ILE A 17 -3.50 -34.25 15.20
N LEU A 18 -2.56 -33.83 14.36
CA LEU A 18 -1.12 -33.89 14.62
C LEU A 18 -0.58 -32.54 15.12
N GLY A 19 -1.25 -31.45 14.78
CA GLY A 19 -0.76 -30.10 15.07
C GLY A 19 -1.67 -28.99 14.58
N LEU A 20 -1.10 -27.79 14.57
CA LEU A 20 -1.73 -26.54 14.17
C LEU A 20 -0.85 -25.81 13.16
N CYS A 21 -1.49 -25.26 12.13
CA CYS A 21 -0.89 -24.36 11.17
C CYS A 21 -0.86 -22.94 11.75
N LEU A 22 0.34 -22.36 11.86
CA LEU A 22 0.55 -20.99 12.35
C LEU A 22 0.64 -19.96 11.22
N ASN A 23 0.54 -20.37 9.95
CA ASN A 23 0.61 -19.49 8.79
C ASN A 23 -0.60 -18.54 8.78
N GLU A 24 -0.39 -17.23 8.94
CA GLU A 24 -1.46 -16.23 9.08
C GLU A 24 -2.45 -16.25 7.90
N ASP A 25 -2.01 -16.60 6.69
CA ASP A 25 -2.81 -16.59 5.47
C ASP A 25 -3.44 -17.93 5.11
N CYS A 26 -3.27 -18.94 5.96
CA CYS A 26 -3.90 -20.21 5.75
C CYS A 26 -5.43 -20.05 5.74
N CYS A 27 -6.02 -20.32 4.57
CA CYS A 27 -7.46 -20.26 4.32
C CYS A 27 -8.19 -21.55 4.76
N SER A 28 -7.45 -22.59 5.11
CA SER A 28 -7.99 -23.87 5.60
C SER A 28 -8.11 -23.87 7.12
N GLN A 29 -8.78 -24.89 7.68
CA GLN A 29 -8.78 -25.07 9.13
C GLN A 29 -7.35 -25.23 9.66
N ARG A 30 -7.08 -24.61 10.81
CA ARG A 30 -5.72 -24.53 11.38
C ARG A 30 -5.25 -25.86 11.95
N ALA A 31 -6.15 -26.64 12.55
CA ALA A 31 -5.83 -27.97 13.02
C ALA A 31 -5.63 -28.90 11.82
N TYR A 32 -4.49 -29.62 11.80
CA TYR A 32 -4.15 -30.49 10.68
C TYR A 32 -3.96 -31.94 11.12
N CYS A 33 -4.41 -32.86 10.27
CA CYS A 33 -4.01 -34.27 10.29
C CYS A 33 -2.99 -34.55 9.17
N LYS A 34 -2.56 -35.79 9.00
CA LYS A 34 -1.59 -36.19 7.96
C LYS A 34 -2.06 -35.79 6.55
N GLU A 35 -3.33 -36.03 6.24
CA GLU A 35 -3.91 -35.75 4.92
C GLU A 35 -4.02 -34.23 4.66
N CYS A 36 -4.31 -33.42 5.69
CA CYS A 36 -4.30 -31.96 5.58
C CYS A 36 -2.92 -31.41 5.19
N ILE A 37 -1.82 -32.04 5.62
CA ILE A 37 -0.47 -31.61 5.29
C ILE A 37 -0.27 -31.66 3.77
N GLU A 38 -0.64 -32.77 3.15
CA GLU A 38 -0.44 -33.02 1.73
C GLU A 38 -1.41 -32.23 0.85
N THR A 39 -2.65 -32.02 1.31
CA THR A 39 -3.72 -31.46 0.48
C THR A 39 -4.02 -29.99 0.74
N LEU A 40 -3.84 -29.51 1.98
CA LEU A 40 -4.28 -28.17 2.42
C LEU A 40 -3.13 -27.28 2.89
N HIS A 41 -1.99 -27.84 3.30
CA HIS A 41 -0.88 -27.08 3.90
C HIS A 41 0.47 -27.27 3.20
N PHE A 42 0.51 -27.95 2.05
CA PHE A 42 1.75 -28.29 1.35
C PHE A 42 2.59 -27.07 0.94
N ASN A 43 1.95 -25.92 0.76
CA ASN A 43 2.62 -24.66 0.40
C ASN A 43 3.31 -23.95 1.57
N HIS A 44 3.05 -24.36 2.81
CA HIS A 44 3.51 -23.67 4.02
C HIS A 44 3.83 -24.65 5.16
N LEU A 45 4.52 -25.73 4.80
CA LEU A 45 4.93 -26.80 5.73
C LEU A 45 5.78 -26.29 6.91
N ASN A 46 6.59 -25.26 6.67
CA ASN A 46 7.45 -24.66 7.69
C ASN A 46 6.67 -23.98 8.82
N ASP A 47 5.40 -23.65 8.58
CA ASP A 47 4.52 -23.00 9.56
C ASP A 47 3.67 -23.99 10.35
N LEU A 48 3.85 -25.29 10.10
CA LEU A 48 3.17 -26.34 10.85
C LEU A 48 3.86 -26.57 12.19
N CYS A 49 3.07 -26.55 13.25
CA CYS A 49 3.50 -26.75 14.62
C CYS A 49 2.83 -28.00 15.17
N SER A 50 3.60 -29.01 15.58
CA SER A 50 3.04 -30.20 16.23
C SER A 50 2.37 -29.83 17.55
N LEU A 51 1.40 -30.64 18.01
CA LEU A 51 0.77 -30.43 19.32
C LEU A 51 1.79 -30.43 20.47
N ASP A 52 2.78 -31.33 20.43
CA ASP A 52 3.83 -31.42 21.44
C ASP A 52 4.69 -30.15 21.54
N SER A 53 4.95 -29.50 20.40
CA SER A 53 5.72 -28.26 20.35
C SER A 53 4.85 -27.02 20.59
N PHE A 54 3.56 -27.09 20.27
CA PHE A 54 2.62 -25.99 20.42
C PHE A 54 2.43 -25.58 21.89
N GLY A 55 2.34 -26.56 22.80
CA GLY A 55 2.29 -26.29 24.23
C GLY A 55 3.49 -25.48 24.74
N LYS A 56 4.71 -25.81 24.26
CA LYS A 56 5.92 -25.06 24.59
C LYS A 56 5.89 -23.64 24.02
N LYS A 57 5.45 -23.47 22.77
CA LYS A 57 5.31 -22.14 22.14
C LYS A 57 4.31 -21.24 22.87
N ILE A 58 3.18 -21.78 23.32
CA ILE A 58 2.22 -21.03 24.15
C ILE A 58 2.88 -20.59 25.44
N GLN A 59 3.61 -21.48 26.11
CA GLN A 59 4.30 -21.16 27.36
C GLN A 59 5.35 -20.07 27.17
N GLU A 60 6.17 -20.15 26.11
CA GLU A 60 7.16 -19.11 25.76
C GLU A 60 6.51 -17.76 25.46
N ALA A 61 5.42 -17.75 24.69
CA ALA A 61 4.66 -16.54 24.39
C ALA A 61 4.04 -15.94 25.67
N SER A 62 3.48 -16.78 26.53
CA SER A 62 2.90 -16.37 27.82
C SER A 62 3.97 -15.75 28.73
N LEU A 63 5.14 -16.38 28.85
CA LEU A 63 6.25 -15.83 29.66
C LEU A 63 6.74 -14.48 29.11
N THR A 64 6.76 -14.33 27.78
CA THR A 64 7.11 -13.06 27.13
C THR A 64 6.08 -11.99 27.45
N LEU A 65 4.79 -12.30 27.33
CA LEU A 65 3.69 -11.38 27.63
C LEU A 65 3.64 -10.98 29.12
N ASP A 66 3.90 -11.91 30.04
CA ASP A 66 3.99 -11.63 31.47
C ASP A 66 5.15 -10.70 31.80
N SER A 67 6.31 -10.92 31.18
CA SER A 67 7.49 -10.06 31.32
C SER A 67 7.21 -8.63 30.84
N LEU A 68 6.59 -8.49 29.67
CA LEU A 68 6.20 -7.20 29.11
C LEU A 68 5.17 -6.49 29.99
N SER A 69 4.16 -7.22 30.46
CA SER A 69 3.10 -6.67 31.33
C SER A 69 3.68 -6.12 32.63
N LYS A 70 4.61 -6.85 33.27
CA LYS A 70 5.31 -6.37 34.48
C LYS A 70 6.11 -5.09 34.23
N ARG A 71 6.78 -4.99 33.08
CA ARG A 71 7.54 -3.78 32.71
C ARG A 71 6.62 -2.60 32.42
N LEU A 72 5.47 -2.81 31.79
CA LEU A 72 4.48 -1.76 31.57
C LEU A 72 3.93 -1.20 32.88
N GLU A 73 3.64 -2.05 33.86
CA GLU A 73 3.20 -1.60 35.18
C GLU A 73 4.28 -0.79 35.91
N GLN A 74 5.55 -1.17 35.78
CA GLN A 74 6.67 -0.38 36.30
C GLN A 74 6.75 1.01 35.63
N VAL A 75 6.57 1.09 34.30
CA VAL A 75 6.55 2.39 33.59
C VAL A 75 5.40 3.26 34.08
N LYS A 76 4.19 2.69 34.27
CA LYS A 76 3.04 3.43 34.81
C LYS A 76 3.35 4.03 36.19
N SER A 77 3.95 3.24 37.08
CA SER A 77 4.36 3.71 38.42
C SER A 77 5.37 4.87 38.37
N TYR A 78 6.32 4.83 37.42
CA TYR A 78 7.24 5.96 37.21
C TYR A 78 6.52 7.20 36.69
N ILE A 79 5.58 7.07 35.75
CA ILE A 79 4.77 8.18 35.24
C ILE A 79 3.98 8.84 36.38
N GLU A 80 3.36 8.04 37.25
CA GLU A 80 2.64 8.54 38.43
C GLU A 80 3.56 9.31 39.38
N SER A 81 4.76 8.76 39.63
CA SER A 81 5.78 9.38 40.49
C SER A 81 6.26 10.72 39.92
N ILE A 82 6.56 10.78 38.62
CA ILE A 82 6.94 12.02 37.92
C ILE A 82 5.82 13.05 37.99
N THR A 83 4.58 12.64 37.71
CA THR A 83 3.40 13.52 37.75
C THR A 83 3.20 14.11 39.14
N LYS A 84 3.41 13.31 40.19
CA LYS A 84 3.36 13.77 41.58
C LYS A 84 4.46 14.79 41.87
N CYS A 85 5.70 14.51 41.49
CA CYS A 85 6.83 15.43 41.64
C CYS A 85 6.60 16.74 40.88
N GLN A 86 6.06 16.69 39.65
CA GLN A 86 5.76 17.87 38.85
C GLN A 86 4.72 18.78 39.53
N LYS A 87 3.61 18.21 40.03
CA LYS A 87 2.59 18.97 40.76
C LYS A 87 3.16 19.65 42.00
N GLN A 88 4.02 18.95 42.74
CA GLN A 88 4.66 19.48 43.93
C GLN A 88 5.65 20.61 43.58
N LEU A 89 6.54 20.41 42.59
CA LEU A 89 7.47 21.45 42.14
C LEU A 89 6.77 22.69 41.56
N PHE A 90 5.65 22.51 40.84
CA PHE A 90 4.87 23.63 40.30
C PHE A 90 4.31 24.52 41.40
N SER A 91 3.94 23.95 42.55
CA SER A 91 3.53 24.74 43.72
C SER A 91 4.66 25.58 44.33
N PHE A 92 5.92 25.17 44.15
CA PHE A 92 7.09 25.90 44.63
C PHE A 92 7.63 26.93 43.62
N LEU A 93 7.42 26.73 42.31
CA LEU A 93 7.84 27.70 41.28
C LEU A 93 7.16 29.07 41.40
N GLN A 94 6.05 29.15 42.12
CA GLN A 94 5.35 30.41 42.44
C GLN A 94 5.83 31.05 43.75
N SER A 95 6.76 30.42 44.46
CA SER A 95 7.28 30.93 45.74
C SER A 95 8.51 31.80 45.53
N ASP A 96 8.64 32.87 46.31
CA ASP A 96 9.85 33.70 46.33
C ASP A 96 10.97 32.97 47.09
N PHE A 97 11.93 32.44 46.34
CA PHE A 97 13.02 31.63 46.87
C PHE A 97 13.97 32.40 47.81
N TYR A 98 14.02 33.73 47.72
CA TYR A 98 14.86 34.56 48.58
C TYR A 98 14.34 34.67 50.02
N ASN A 99 13.06 34.33 50.23
CA ASN A 99 12.37 34.46 51.52
C ASN A 99 12.01 33.10 52.15
N LEU A 100 12.49 31.99 51.59
CA LEU A 100 12.22 30.65 52.12
C LEU A 100 13.11 30.36 53.34
N SER A 101 12.49 29.93 54.45
CA SER A 101 13.24 29.42 55.60
C SER A 101 13.95 28.10 55.25
N HIS A 102 15.06 27.80 55.93
CA HIS A 102 15.79 26.54 55.76
C HIS A 102 14.89 25.28 55.91
N GLN A 103 13.85 25.34 56.73
CA GLN A 103 12.87 24.25 56.90
C GLN A 103 12.04 23.97 55.63
N ARG A 104 11.89 24.94 54.73
CA ARG A 104 11.16 24.79 53.45
C ARG A 104 12.07 24.38 52.29
N PHE A 105 13.38 24.49 52.44
CA PHE A 105 14.35 24.04 51.41
C PHE A 105 14.53 22.52 51.38
N ASN A 106 14.57 21.86 52.54
CA ASN A 106 14.81 20.41 52.60
C ASN A 106 13.78 19.59 51.79
N PRO A 107 12.46 19.86 51.88
CA PRO A 107 11.47 19.15 51.06
C PRO A 107 11.66 19.35 49.55
N ILE A 108 12.13 20.53 49.12
CA ILE A 108 12.41 20.83 47.70
C ILE A 108 13.64 20.04 47.24
N ILE A 109 14.70 20.02 48.05
CA ILE A 109 15.92 19.26 47.78
C ILE A 109 15.61 17.75 47.71
N ASP A 110 14.82 17.22 48.65
CA ASP A 110 14.41 15.82 48.66
C ASP A 110 13.61 15.44 47.41
N GLN A 111 12.76 16.34 46.90
CA GLN A 111 12.03 16.12 45.64
C GLN A 111 12.96 16.15 44.42
N LEU A 112 13.94 17.06 44.38
CA LEU A 112 14.94 17.09 43.31
C LEU A 112 15.82 15.84 43.32
N ILE A 113 16.16 15.31 44.51
CA ILE A 113 16.87 14.04 44.66
C ILE A 113 15.99 12.89 44.15
N ALA A 114 14.70 12.87 44.48
CA ALA A 114 13.76 11.86 44.00
C ALA A 114 13.64 11.85 42.46
N ILE A 115 13.55 13.03 41.83
CA ILE A 115 13.53 13.16 40.37
C ILE A 115 14.84 12.63 39.76
N LYS A 116 15.99 13.03 40.31
CA LYS A 116 17.29 12.52 39.82
C LYS A 116 17.42 11.00 39.96
N LYS A 117 16.79 10.41 40.97
CA LYS A 117 16.75 8.95 41.14
C LYS A 117 15.86 8.30 40.06
N ILE A 118 14.68 8.88 39.81
CA ILE A 118 13.79 8.43 38.74
C ILE A 118 14.49 8.51 37.38
N ASP A 119 15.15 9.61 37.04
CA ASP A 119 15.89 9.74 35.77
C ASP A 119 16.95 8.66 35.58
N LYS A 120 17.71 8.35 36.65
CA LYS A 120 18.75 7.32 36.64
C LYS A 120 18.21 5.91 36.43
N GLU A 121 16.98 5.63 36.87
CA GLU A 121 16.36 4.30 36.77
C GLU A 121 15.49 4.17 35.49
N LEU A 122 14.76 5.22 35.12
CA LEU A 122 13.81 5.23 34.02
C LEU A 122 14.51 5.19 32.65
N ILE A 123 15.60 5.94 32.46
CA ILE A 123 16.31 5.99 31.16
C ILE A 123 16.85 4.59 30.77
N PRO A 124 17.59 3.87 31.64
CA PRO A 124 18.01 2.50 31.34
C PRO A 124 16.84 1.54 31.11
N MET A 125 15.76 1.69 31.89
CA MET A 125 14.58 0.85 31.76
C MET A 125 13.87 1.06 30.40
N LEU A 126 13.67 2.30 29.97
CA LEU A 126 13.14 2.62 28.64
C LEU A 126 14.06 2.11 27.53
N GLY A 127 15.38 2.22 27.71
CA GLY A 127 16.36 1.65 26.79
C GLY A 127 16.24 0.12 26.66
N ASN A 128 16.00 -0.58 27.77
CA ASN A 128 15.79 -2.04 27.77
C ASN A 128 14.44 -2.43 27.17
N ILE A 129 13.37 -1.67 27.43
CA ILE A 129 12.08 -1.86 26.77
C ILE A 129 12.25 -1.73 25.26
N CYS A 130 12.90 -0.68 24.77
CA CYS A 130 13.16 -0.51 23.34
C CYS A 130 13.92 -1.69 22.73
N LYS A 131 14.90 -2.27 23.44
CA LYS A 131 15.63 -3.47 23.01
C LYS A 131 14.73 -4.70 22.97
N ASP A 132 13.86 -4.89 23.96
CA ASP A 132 12.92 -6.01 24.01
C ASP A 132 11.87 -5.93 22.89
N PHE A 133 11.51 -4.71 22.47
CA PHE A 133 10.57 -4.46 21.36
C PHE A 133 11.20 -4.51 19.97
N GLN A 134 12.53 -4.38 19.83
CA GLN A 134 13.21 -4.40 18.52
C GLN A 134 12.93 -5.67 17.70
N PRO A 135 12.99 -6.90 18.25
CA PRO A 135 12.65 -8.11 17.50
C PRO A 135 11.19 -8.14 17.06
N MET A 136 10.28 -7.61 17.87
CA MET A 136 8.86 -7.53 17.55
C MET A 136 8.61 -6.51 16.43
N MET A 137 9.29 -5.37 16.47
CA MET A 137 9.21 -4.32 15.45
C MET A 137 9.83 -4.77 14.12
N ALA A 138 10.93 -5.53 14.15
CA ALA A 138 11.50 -6.17 12.97
C ALA A 138 10.52 -7.15 12.32
N LYS A 139 9.88 -8.03 13.13
CA LYS A 139 8.81 -8.91 12.65
C LYS A 139 7.61 -8.14 12.11
N PHE A 140 7.22 -7.04 12.74
CA PHE A 140 6.12 -6.22 12.27
C PHE A 140 6.41 -5.59 10.90
N LEU A 141 7.65 -5.11 10.69
CA LEU A 141 8.10 -4.61 9.40
C LEU A 141 8.18 -5.71 8.33
N GLU A 142 8.63 -6.92 8.70
CA GLU A 142 8.59 -8.09 7.80
C GLU A 142 7.16 -8.48 7.43
N ILE A 143 6.23 -8.48 8.38
CA ILE A 143 4.80 -8.73 8.15
C ILE A 143 4.23 -7.65 7.23
N GLN A 144 4.58 -6.38 7.43
CA GLN A 144 4.09 -5.28 6.60
C GLN A 144 4.63 -5.37 5.16
N ASP A 145 5.92 -5.69 4.98
CA ASP A 145 6.53 -5.90 3.66
C ASP A 145 5.91 -7.13 2.96
N TYR A 146 5.61 -8.18 3.71
CA TYR A 146 4.94 -9.37 3.22
C TYR A 146 3.47 -9.13 2.87
N GLN A 147 2.72 -8.33 3.65
CA GLN A 147 1.36 -7.92 3.33
C GLN A 147 1.31 -7.08 2.05
N ASN A 148 2.27 -6.18 1.85
CA ASN A 148 2.42 -5.43 0.61
C ASN A 148 2.70 -6.38 -0.59
N LYS A 149 3.52 -7.42 -0.39
CA LYS A 149 3.77 -8.48 -1.38
C LYS A 149 2.53 -9.38 -1.60
N GLN A 150 1.71 -9.61 -0.59
CA GLN A 150 0.49 -10.40 -0.71
C GLN A 150 -0.67 -9.63 -1.35
N GLU A 151 -0.82 -8.33 -1.11
CA GLU A 151 -1.71 -7.51 -1.94
C GLU A 151 -1.26 -7.52 -3.40
N PHE A 152 0.05 -7.61 -3.66
CA PHE A 152 0.55 -7.83 -5.02
C PHE A 152 0.15 -9.22 -5.59
N CYS A 153 0.29 -10.31 -4.81
CA CYS A 153 -0.04 -11.68 -5.24
C CYS A 153 -1.55 -12.02 -5.28
N ARG A 154 -2.37 -11.55 -4.33
CA ARG A 154 -3.82 -11.82 -4.31
C ARG A 154 -4.53 -11.20 -5.51
N VAL A 155 -4.03 -10.07 -6.02
CA VAL A 155 -4.59 -9.45 -7.22
C VAL A 155 -4.16 -10.21 -8.48
N GLN A 156 -3.06 -10.99 -8.48
CA GLN A 156 -2.66 -11.87 -9.60
C GLN A 156 -3.57 -13.10 -9.79
N SER A 157 -4.40 -13.47 -8.81
CA SER A 157 -5.35 -14.59 -8.97
C SER A 157 -6.53 -14.30 -9.93
N GLN A 158 -6.66 -13.06 -10.40
CA GLN A 158 -7.51 -12.72 -11.54
C GLN A 158 -6.61 -12.64 -12.78
N ILE A 159 -6.78 -13.58 -13.72
CA ILE A 159 -6.03 -13.66 -14.99
C ILE A 159 -5.91 -12.26 -15.59
N VAL A 160 -4.69 -11.70 -15.55
CA VAL A 160 -4.38 -10.43 -16.21
C VAL A 160 -4.16 -10.76 -17.68
N GLU A 161 -5.19 -10.51 -18.49
CA GLU A 161 -5.04 -10.69 -19.93
C GLU A 161 -4.31 -9.47 -20.51
N PRO A 162 -3.20 -9.67 -21.25
CA PRO A 162 -2.60 -8.59 -22.01
C PRO A 162 -3.61 -8.10 -23.05
N LEU A 163 -3.92 -6.81 -23.01
CA LEU A 163 -4.78 -6.19 -24.01
C LEU A 163 -3.88 -5.65 -25.13
N ASN A 164 -4.00 -6.22 -26.33
CA ASN A 164 -3.28 -5.72 -27.50
C ASN A 164 -3.87 -4.38 -27.96
N ILE A 165 -3.39 -3.30 -27.37
CA ILE A 165 -3.91 -1.96 -27.62
C ILE A 165 -3.22 -1.34 -28.83
N VAL A 166 -4.02 -0.68 -29.66
CA VAL A 166 -3.58 0.14 -30.79
C VAL A 166 -4.27 1.50 -30.73
N PHE A 167 -3.52 2.56 -31.02
CA PHE A 167 -4.08 3.88 -31.27
C PHE A 167 -4.93 3.84 -32.53
N HIS A 168 -6.15 4.35 -32.45
CA HIS A 168 -6.99 4.54 -33.62
C HIS A 168 -6.95 6.01 -34.03
N ASN A 169 -6.58 6.28 -35.28
CA ASN A 169 -6.62 7.66 -35.77
C ASN A 169 -8.09 8.09 -35.86
N THR A 170 -8.44 9.17 -35.16
CA THR A 170 -9.80 9.70 -35.14
C THR A 170 -9.86 11.16 -35.56
N MET A 171 -8.72 11.84 -35.72
CA MET A 171 -8.64 13.29 -35.94
C MET A 171 -7.38 13.67 -36.72
N ASP A 172 -7.50 14.62 -37.65
CA ASP A 172 -6.45 15.00 -38.61
C ASP A 172 -5.14 15.51 -37.98
N SER A 173 -5.14 15.86 -36.69
CA SER A 173 -3.99 16.47 -36.01
C SER A 173 -3.07 15.50 -35.27
N ILE A 174 -3.38 14.19 -35.29
CA ILE A 174 -2.55 13.14 -34.70
C ILE A 174 -2.11 12.14 -35.76
N TYR A 175 -0.80 11.93 -35.82
CA TYR A 175 -0.17 10.94 -36.66
C TYR A 175 -0.01 9.63 -35.89
N VAL A 176 -0.65 8.57 -36.38
CA VAL A 176 -0.54 7.21 -35.84
C VAL A 176 0.31 6.38 -36.79
N PHE A 177 1.33 5.71 -36.25
CA PHE A 177 2.29 4.91 -37.02
C PHE A 177 2.73 3.68 -36.24
N ASP A 178 3.62 2.88 -36.84
CA ASP A 178 4.13 1.64 -36.25
C ASP A 178 3.00 0.65 -35.91
N GLN A 179 2.14 0.38 -36.91
CA GLN A 179 0.96 -0.49 -36.78
C GLN A 179 -0.02 -0.07 -35.67
N GLY A 180 -0.09 1.24 -35.38
CA GLY A 180 -0.95 1.75 -34.31
C GLY A 180 -0.31 1.72 -32.93
N LYS A 181 0.99 1.38 -32.81
CA LYS A 181 1.70 1.37 -31.53
C LYS A 181 2.30 2.71 -31.15
N LYS A 182 2.37 3.68 -32.06
CA LYS A 182 2.87 5.03 -31.76
C LYS A 182 1.89 6.11 -32.20
N ALA A 183 1.70 7.11 -31.35
CA ALA A 183 0.93 8.31 -31.66
C ALA A 183 1.80 9.55 -31.45
N MET A 184 1.72 10.50 -32.37
CA MET A 184 2.46 11.76 -32.33
C MET A 184 1.57 12.93 -32.71
N LYS A 185 1.74 14.05 -32.02
CA LYS A 185 1.20 15.36 -32.38
C LYS A 185 2.34 16.35 -32.55
N SER A 186 2.26 17.19 -33.57
CA SER A 186 3.21 18.28 -33.87
C SER A 186 2.52 19.63 -34.13
N THR A 187 1.19 19.67 -34.06
CA THR A 187 0.40 20.89 -34.25
C THR A 187 0.02 21.52 -32.91
N LEU A 188 -0.10 22.85 -32.86
CA LEU A 188 -0.47 23.59 -31.65
C LEU A 188 -1.76 23.06 -31.00
N GLY A 189 -1.81 23.12 -29.66
CA GLY A 189 -3.01 22.82 -28.88
C GLY A 189 -3.04 21.38 -28.36
N TYR A 190 -4.22 20.92 -27.99
CA TYR A 190 -4.44 19.59 -27.39
C TYR A 190 -5.32 18.73 -28.28
N GLN A 191 -5.02 17.44 -28.36
CA GLN A 191 -5.86 16.48 -29.04
C GLN A 191 -5.94 15.17 -28.26
N PHE A 192 -7.13 14.58 -28.26
CA PHE A 192 -7.41 13.29 -27.62
C PHE A 192 -7.35 12.16 -28.65
N VAL A 193 -6.84 11.00 -28.22
CA VAL A 193 -6.83 9.72 -28.96
C VAL A 193 -7.50 8.68 -28.10
N ILE A 194 -8.37 7.90 -28.72
CA ILE A 194 -8.94 6.70 -28.11
C ILE A 194 -8.26 5.50 -28.75
N CYS A 195 -7.88 4.52 -27.93
CA CYS A 195 -7.26 3.29 -28.38
C CYS A 195 -8.30 2.16 -28.40
N HIS A 196 -8.01 1.13 -29.20
CA HIS A 196 -8.79 -0.11 -29.29
C HIS A 196 -7.95 -1.31 -28.83
N PRO A 197 -8.56 -2.40 -28.35
CA PRO A 197 -10.01 -2.61 -28.20
C PRO A 197 -10.60 -1.95 -26.95
N VAL A 198 -11.92 -2.05 -26.79
CA VAL A 198 -12.62 -1.75 -25.52
C VAL A 198 -12.06 -2.64 -24.41
N ILE A 199 -11.96 -2.10 -23.20
CA ILE A 199 -11.57 -2.86 -22.01
C ILE A 199 -12.70 -3.83 -21.66
N PRO A 200 -12.43 -5.15 -21.65
CA PRO A 200 -13.45 -6.15 -21.31
C PRO A 200 -14.06 -5.91 -19.93
N LYS A 201 -15.38 -6.10 -19.82
CA LYS A 201 -16.08 -6.10 -18.54
C LYS A 201 -15.66 -7.31 -17.71
N GLN A 202 -15.72 -7.16 -16.38
CA GLN A 202 -15.40 -8.23 -15.43
C GLN A 202 -13.99 -8.81 -15.59
N LYS A 203 -13.05 -8.02 -16.10
CA LYS A 203 -11.63 -8.38 -16.21
C LYS A 203 -10.73 -7.35 -15.55
N ARG A 204 -9.52 -7.81 -15.25
CA ARG A 204 -8.35 -6.99 -14.95
C ARG A 204 -7.46 -6.98 -16.18
N VAL A 205 -7.16 -5.79 -16.70
CA VAL A 205 -6.29 -5.62 -17.88
C VAL A 205 -5.16 -4.67 -17.58
N CYS A 206 -4.02 -4.90 -18.24
CA CYS A 206 -2.83 -4.08 -18.09
C CYS A 206 -2.26 -3.69 -19.45
N PHE A 207 -1.75 -2.46 -19.54
CA PHE A 207 -1.07 -1.96 -20.73
C PHE A 207 -0.07 -0.86 -20.36
N THR A 208 1.00 -0.73 -21.14
CA THR A 208 2.08 0.24 -20.84
C THR A 208 2.21 1.28 -21.93
N PHE A 209 2.30 2.53 -21.50
CA PHE A 209 2.69 3.65 -22.35
C PHE A 209 4.17 3.99 -22.14
N GLU A 210 4.89 4.18 -23.23
CA GLU A 210 6.24 4.75 -23.23
C GLU A 210 6.20 6.19 -23.69
N ILE A 211 6.75 7.10 -22.87
CA ILE A 211 6.76 8.52 -23.18
C ILE A 211 7.96 8.84 -24.07
N LEU A 212 7.74 8.87 -25.39
CA LEU A 212 8.81 9.12 -26.36
C LEU A 212 9.19 10.62 -26.43
N SER A 213 8.21 11.51 -26.25
CA SER A 213 8.43 12.95 -26.09
C SER A 213 7.24 13.63 -25.39
N VAL A 214 7.53 14.63 -24.55
CA VAL A 214 6.53 15.43 -23.83
C VAL A 214 6.49 16.82 -24.46
N GLY A 215 5.29 17.25 -24.86
CA GLY A 215 5.05 18.62 -25.31
C GLY A 215 4.52 19.52 -24.18
N LEU A 216 3.39 20.20 -24.42
CA LEU A 216 2.74 21.08 -23.45
C LEU A 216 2.20 20.32 -22.23
N ARG A 217 1.30 19.36 -22.47
CA ARG A 217 0.78 18.43 -21.47
C ARG A 217 0.43 17.11 -22.14
N THR A 218 0.94 16.04 -21.58
CA THR A 218 0.63 14.67 -22.00
C THR A 218 -0.19 14.03 -20.89
N ALA A 219 -1.32 13.43 -21.23
CA ALA A 219 -2.15 12.72 -20.26
C ALA A 219 -2.52 11.34 -20.77
N LEU A 220 -2.56 10.35 -19.88
CA LEU A 220 -2.83 8.95 -20.22
C LEU A 220 -3.80 8.32 -19.22
N GLY A 221 -4.59 7.35 -19.67
CA GLY A 221 -5.53 6.63 -18.80
C GLY A 221 -6.66 5.98 -19.59
N VAL A 222 -7.88 6.05 -19.07
CA VAL A 222 -9.07 5.47 -19.72
C VAL A 222 -10.24 6.45 -19.81
N CYS A 223 -11.16 6.18 -20.72
CA CYS A 223 -12.19 7.13 -21.10
C CYS A 223 -13.44 6.40 -21.61
N HIS A 224 -14.62 7.02 -21.49
CA HIS A 224 -15.81 6.57 -22.21
C HIS A 224 -15.76 7.03 -23.66
N LYS A 225 -16.30 6.22 -24.58
CA LYS A 225 -16.33 6.53 -26.02
C LYS A 225 -17.02 7.86 -26.33
N ASP A 226 -18.05 8.20 -25.55
CA ASP A 226 -18.89 9.38 -25.76
C ASP A 226 -18.30 10.67 -25.17
N ILE A 227 -17.04 10.65 -24.71
CA ILE A 227 -16.35 11.90 -24.36
C ILE A 227 -16.41 12.80 -25.57
N ASN A 228 -16.96 14.00 -25.37
CA ASN A 228 -17.03 14.99 -26.42
C ASN A 228 -15.61 15.48 -26.73
N ILE A 229 -14.96 14.81 -27.70
CA ILE A 229 -13.57 15.04 -28.13
C ILE A 229 -13.35 16.49 -28.57
N LYS A 230 -14.44 17.23 -28.86
CA LYS A 230 -14.39 18.65 -29.24
C LYS A 230 -14.15 19.60 -28.07
N ILE A 231 -14.27 19.16 -26.81
CA ILE A 231 -14.05 20.04 -25.66
C ILE A 231 -12.54 20.11 -25.38
N GLN A 232 -11.88 21.15 -25.91
CA GLN A 232 -10.46 21.45 -25.69
C GLN A 232 -10.09 21.68 -24.21
N GLN A 233 -11.08 21.81 -23.33
CA GLN A 233 -10.90 22.01 -21.90
C GLN A 233 -11.32 20.72 -21.18
N LEU A 234 -10.38 20.05 -20.51
CA LEU A 234 -10.71 19.06 -19.48
C LEU A 234 -11.43 19.80 -18.35
N LYS A 235 -12.73 20.03 -18.51
CA LYS A 235 -13.64 20.40 -17.43
C LYS A 235 -14.25 19.12 -16.88
N GLU A 236 -14.66 19.20 -15.63
CA GLU A 236 -15.07 18.09 -14.78
C GLU A 236 -16.12 17.18 -15.43
N GLY A 237 -16.14 15.89 -15.07
CA GLY A 237 -17.33 15.05 -15.28
C GLY A 237 -17.55 14.45 -16.67
N HIS A 238 -16.56 14.47 -17.56
CA HIS A 238 -16.76 13.96 -18.93
C HIS A 238 -16.57 12.46 -19.11
N GLY A 239 -16.32 11.67 -18.06
CA GLY A 239 -16.14 10.21 -18.20
C GLY A 239 -14.72 9.77 -18.58
N SER A 240 -13.71 10.59 -18.24
CA SER A 240 -12.29 10.26 -18.38
C SER A 240 -11.60 10.13 -17.03
N TYR A 241 -10.67 9.19 -16.93
CA TYR A 241 -9.81 8.94 -15.79
C TYR A 241 -8.37 8.97 -16.30
N ILE A 242 -7.70 10.11 -16.16
CA ILE A 242 -6.39 10.34 -16.77
C ILE A 242 -5.41 11.01 -15.80
N MET A 243 -4.13 10.68 -15.96
CA MET A 243 -3.02 11.30 -15.26
C MET A 243 -2.21 12.14 -16.25
N VAL A 244 -1.97 13.40 -15.90
CA VAL A 244 -1.13 14.34 -16.66
C VAL A 244 0.32 14.20 -16.20
N ASN A 245 1.27 14.46 -17.09
CA ASN A 245 2.70 14.37 -16.85
C ASN A 245 3.21 15.17 -15.64
N SER A 246 2.51 16.25 -15.28
CA SER A 246 2.78 17.04 -14.06
C SER A 246 2.22 16.40 -12.76
N GLY A 247 1.83 15.13 -12.80
CA GLY A 247 1.19 14.42 -11.69
C GLY A 247 -0.24 14.85 -11.35
N ASN A 248 -0.91 15.63 -12.19
CA ASN A 248 -2.31 15.97 -11.94
C ASN A 248 -3.23 14.86 -12.44
N CYS A 249 -4.11 14.34 -11.58
CA CYS A 249 -5.13 13.37 -11.98
C CYS A 249 -6.51 14.03 -12.14
N PHE A 250 -7.23 13.63 -13.18
CA PHE A 250 -8.60 14.06 -13.46
C PHE A 250 -9.54 12.87 -13.34
N GLU A 251 -10.50 12.95 -12.40
CA GLU A 251 -11.51 11.95 -12.11
C GLU A 251 -12.90 12.50 -12.48
N SER A 252 -13.80 11.65 -12.98
CA SER A 252 -15.14 12.08 -13.43
C SER A 252 -16.05 12.60 -12.29
N SER A 253 -15.74 12.36 -11.03
CA SER A 253 -16.64 12.65 -9.90
C SER A 253 -16.13 13.72 -8.93
N LYS A 254 -14.94 14.30 -9.16
CA LYS A 254 -14.34 15.28 -8.25
C LYS A 254 -14.01 16.60 -8.94
N PRO A 255 -14.28 17.75 -8.30
CA PRO A 255 -13.83 19.04 -8.79
C PRO A 255 -12.30 19.13 -8.79
N GLN A 256 -11.78 19.90 -9.75
CA GLN A 256 -10.39 19.95 -10.25
C GLN A 256 -9.24 19.54 -9.30
N GLY A 257 -8.34 18.68 -9.81
CA GLY A 257 -6.87 18.82 -9.70
C GLY A 257 -6.19 18.82 -8.33
N THR A 258 -6.88 18.44 -7.26
CA THR A 258 -6.37 18.60 -5.88
C THR A 258 -5.44 17.49 -5.40
N LYS A 259 -5.16 16.47 -6.22
CA LYS A 259 -4.23 15.39 -5.86
C LYS A 259 -3.08 15.32 -6.84
N THR A 260 -1.90 15.67 -6.35
CA THR A 260 -0.62 15.38 -6.99
C THR A 260 -0.31 13.89 -6.82
N THR A 261 -0.15 13.20 -7.94
CA THR A 261 0.32 11.81 -8.05
C THR A 261 1.84 11.84 -8.14
N PHE A 262 2.44 10.99 -8.97
CA PHE A 262 3.81 11.13 -9.44
C PHE A 262 3.87 11.85 -10.79
N GLU A 263 5.01 12.50 -11.07
CA GLU A 263 5.33 13.07 -12.37
C GLU A 263 5.93 12.02 -13.31
N PHE A 264 5.83 12.26 -14.61
CA PHE A 264 6.49 11.45 -15.62
C PHE A 264 7.01 12.30 -16.78
N GLU A 265 8.09 11.85 -17.39
CA GLU A 265 8.84 12.61 -18.39
C GLU A 265 9.23 11.73 -19.59
N LYS A 266 10.03 12.29 -20.51
CA LYS A 266 10.56 11.54 -21.65
C LYS A 266 11.37 10.34 -21.15
N GLY A 267 11.08 9.16 -21.70
CA GLY A 267 11.68 7.89 -21.33
C GLY A 267 10.87 7.10 -20.30
N SER A 268 9.94 7.75 -19.58
CA SER A 268 9.15 7.06 -18.57
C SER A 268 8.26 5.96 -19.17
N LYS A 269 8.16 4.84 -18.45
CA LYS A 269 7.24 3.73 -18.78
C LYS A 269 6.12 3.64 -17.75
N ILE A 270 4.91 3.96 -18.19
CA ILE A 270 3.74 4.03 -17.31
C ILE A 270 2.82 2.84 -17.58
N LEU A 271 2.78 1.91 -16.63
CA LEU A 271 1.82 0.81 -16.60
C LEU A 271 0.47 1.33 -16.12
N VAL A 272 -0.56 1.08 -16.90
CA VAL A 272 -1.97 1.34 -16.56
C VAL A 272 -2.66 0.01 -16.35
N GLU A 273 -3.20 -0.18 -15.16
CA GLU A 273 -3.97 -1.34 -14.77
C GLU A 273 -5.42 -0.93 -14.53
N VAL A 274 -6.35 -1.66 -15.12
CA VAL A 274 -7.79 -1.38 -15.03
C VAL A 274 -8.48 -2.63 -14.52
N ASN A 275 -9.02 -2.54 -13.30
CA ASN A 275 -9.81 -3.60 -12.68
C ASN A 275 -11.29 -3.21 -12.73
N THR A 276 -12.02 -3.79 -13.68
CA THR A 276 -13.45 -3.48 -13.87
C THR A 276 -14.36 -4.14 -12.82
N ILE A 277 -13.89 -5.19 -12.15
CA ILE A 277 -14.60 -5.87 -11.05
C ILE A 277 -14.54 -4.99 -9.79
N GLN A 278 -13.34 -4.54 -9.44
CA GLN A 278 -13.08 -3.66 -8.30
C GLN A 278 -13.40 -2.19 -8.57
N LYS A 279 -13.80 -1.85 -9.81
CA LYS A 279 -14.08 -0.47 -10.24
C LYS A 279 -12.92 0.47 -9.93
N LYS A 280 -11.70 0.06 -10.28
CA LYS A 280 -10.46 0.76 -9.94
C LYS A 280 -9.54 0.85 -11.17
N ILE A 281 -8.82 1.97 -11.29
CA ILE A 281 -7.66 2.13 -12.18
C ILE A 281 -6.43 2.45 -11.34
N ILE A 282 -5.28 1.91 -11.74
CA ILE A 282 -3.98 2.12 -11.13
C ILE A 282 -3.00 2.53 -12.21
N TRP A 283 -2.21 3.57 -11.93
CA TRP A 283 -1.04 3.94 -12.71
C TRP A 283 0.20 3.61 -11.90
N LYS A 284 1.20 3.00 -12.55
CA LYS A 284 2.50 2.70 -11.97
C LYS A 284 3.59 3.21 -12.88
N ASN A 285 4.52 3.99 -12.35
CA ASN A 285 5.74 4.35 -13.05
C ASN A 285 6.76 3.21 -12.83
N LEU A 286 7.13 2.52 -13.90
CA LEU A 286 8.00 1.34 -13.82
C LEU A 286 9.46 1.68 -13.51
N ASP A 287 9.86 2.94 -13.66
CA ASP A 287 11.25 3.37 -13.46
C ASP A 287 11.53 3.68 -11.99
N ASN A 288 10.55 4.22 -11.26
CA ASN A 288 10.69 4.62 -9.85
C ASN A 288 9.69 3.95 -8.90
N LEU A 289 8.88 3.01 -9.41
CA LEU A 289 7.89 2.22 -8.66
C LEU A 289 6.80 3.03 -7.94
N SER A 290 6.64 4.31 -8.28
CA SER A 290 5.54 5.10 -7.74
C SER A 290 4.20 4.65 -8.30
N GLU A 291 3.16 4.68 -7.47
CA GLU A 291 1.82 4.27 -7.87
C GLU A 291 0.73 5.24 -7.40
N TYR A 292 -0.37 5.27 -8.14
CA TYR A 292 -1.55 6.03 -7.79
C TYR A 292 -2.80 5.31 -8.29
N SER A 293 -3.89 5.39 -7.53
CA SER A 293 -5.14 4.71 -7.90
C SER A 293 -6.38 5.52 -7.60
N VAL A 294 -7.41 5.32 -8.44
CA VAL A 294 -8.72 5.97 -8.30
C VAL A 294 -9.86 5.02 -8.62
N ALA A 295 -11.02 5.29 -8.06
CA ALA A 295 -12.25 4.60 -8.42
C ALA A 295 -12.74 5.07 -9.80
N ILE A 296 -13.30 4.14 -10.59
CA ILE A 296 -13.81 4.41 -11.93
C ILE A 296 -15.25 3.94 -12.08
N ASP A 297 -16.01 4.60 -12.95
CA ASP A 297 -17.32 4.13 -13.36
C ASP A 297 -17.15 3.09 -14.47
N THR A 298 -17.66 1.89 -14.20
CA THR A 298 -17.64 0.76 -15.14
C THR A 298 -19.01 0.49 -15.74
N SER A 299 -20.00 1.37 -15.51
CA SER A 299 -21.35 1.28 -16.09
C SER A 299 -21.31 1.39 -17.62
N LYS A 300 -20.39 2.20 -18.15
CA LYS A 300 -20.16 2.39 -19.59
C LYS A 300 -18.85 1.75 -20.04
N ASP A 301 -18.72 1.55 -21.34
CA ASP A 301 -17.50 1.03 -21.94
C ASP A 301 -16.31 1.95 -21.69
N LEU A 302 -15.18 1.34 -21.38
CA LEU A 302 -13.92 2.04 -21.11
C LEU A 302 -12.93 1.71 -22.21
N TYR A 303 -12.27 2.75 -22.71
CA TYR A 303 -11.25 2.65 -23.73
C TYR A 303 -9.96 3.26 -23.19
N PRO A 304 -8.79 2.64 -23.44
CA PRO A 304 -7.52 3.30 -23.22
C PRO A 304 -7.48 4.60 -24.02
N CYS A 305 -6.84 5.62 -23.48
CA CYS A 305 -6.81 6.92 -24.12
C CYS A 305 -5.54 7.70 -23.81
N LEU A 306 -5.31 8.70 -24.67
CA LEU A 306 -4.19 9.60 -24.60
C LEU A 306 -4.65 11.02 -24.93
N ARG A 307 -4.11 12.01 -24.23
CA ARG A 307 -4.20 13.41 -24.60
C ARG A 307 -2.79 13.92 -24.88
N LEU A 308 -2.56 14.40 -26.10
CA LEU A 308 -1.29 14.99 -26.53
C LEU A 308 -1.45 16.50 -26.65
N GLY A 309 -0.49 17.26 -26.11
CA GLY A 309 -0.45 18.71 -26.20
C GLY A 309 0.89 19.21 -26.71
N CYS A 310 0.89 20.22 -27.58
CA CYS A 310 2.11 20.87 -28.12
C CYS A 310 2.01 22.39 -27.98
N LYS A 311 3.11 23.07 -27.60
CA LYS A 311 3.15 24.54 -27.49
C LYS A 311 3.50 25.23 -28.81
N SER A 312 4.18 24.55 -29.72
CA SER A 312 4.64 25.11 -30.99
C SER A 312 4.74 24.01 -32.06
N GLN A 313 4.93 24.40 -33.32
CA GLN A 313 5.17 23.45 -34.42
C GLN A 313 6.55 22.78 -34.36
N GLN A 314 7.46 23.30 -33.53
CA GLN A 314 8.80 22.75 -33.33
C GLN A 314 8.85 21.71 -32.18
N GLU A 315 7.80 21.65 -31.36
CA GLU A 315 7.65 20.66 -30.29
C GLU A 315 6.69 19.55 -30.72
N SER A 316 7.14 18.30 -30.61
CA SER A 316 6.26 17.14 -30.71
C SER A 316 5.93 16.59 -29.33
N SER A 317 4.74 16.02 -29.19
CA SER A 317 4.47 15.07 -28.12
C SER A 317 4.15 13.72 -28.75
N SER A 318 4.82 12.68 -28.26
CA SER A 318 4.69 11.33 -28.81
C SER A 318 4.73 10.29 -27.72
N VAL A 319 3.87 9.28 -27.85
CA VAL A 319 3.77 8.16 -26.90
C VAL A 319 3.70 6.86 -27.70
N GLY A 320 4.43 5.85 -27.22
CA GLY A 320 4.37 4.48 -27.69
C GLY A 320 3.54 3.58 -26.77
N ILE A 321 3.05 2.46 -27.29
CA ILE A 321 2.48 1.35 -26.53
C ILE A 321 3.49 0.21 -26.58
N ILE A 322 3.85 -0.35 -25.41
CA ILE A 322 4.73 -1.52 -25.31
C ILE A 322 3.87 -2.73 -24.95
N ASP A 323 4.09 -3.84 -25.65
CA ASP A 323 3.42 -5.12 -25.35
C ASP A 323 4.04 -5.75 -24.09
N ASN A 324 3.23 -5.90 -23.04
CA ASN A 324 3.68 -6.27 -21.69
C ASN A 324 3.91 -7.76 -21.45
N TYR A 325 4.04 -8.59 -22.48
CA TYR A 325 4.13 -10.04 -22.32
C TYR A 325 5.28 -10.49 -21.39
N ASN A 326 6.35 -9.72 -21.28
CA ASN A 326 7.55 -10.11 -20.53
C ASN A 326 7.58 -9.68 -19.06
N TYR A 327 6.71 -8.76 -18.61
CA TYR A 327 6.75 -8.30 -17.20
C TYR A 327 6.01 -9.22 -16.23
N PHE A 328 5.07 -10.03 -16.72
CA PHE A 328 4.26 -10.92 -15.89
C PHE A 328 4.80 -12.35 -15.79
N GLN A 329 5.86 -12.69 -16.52
CA GLN A 329 6.47 -14.04 -16.49
C GLN A 329 7.72 -14.14 -15.61
N ALA A 330 8.23 -13.02 -15.07
CA ALA A 330 9.53 -12.98 -14.39
C ALA A 330 9.45 -12.60 -12.89
N SER A 331 8.27 -12.70 -12.27
CA SER A 331 8.07 -12.44 -10.84
C SER A 331 7.41 -13.60 -10.15
#